data_AF-A0AAU7SYI0-F1
#
_entry.id   AF-A0AAU7SYI0-F1
#
_cell.length_a   1.000
_cell.length_b   1.000
_cell.length_c   1.000
_cell.angle_alpha   90.00
_cell.angle_beta   90.00
_cell.angle_gamma   90.00
#
_symmetry.space_group_name_H-M   'P 1'
#
loop_
_entity.id
_entity.type
_entity.pdbx_description
1 polymer ?
#
loop_
_entity_poly.entity_id
_entity_poly.type
_entity_poly.pdbx_seq_one_letter_code
_entity_poly.pdbx_strand_id
1 'polypeptide(L)'
;MNKYHTPSSQRGATLLVVMMMLIVLTVVGVLAIRVAMTSLNISTNTQLGQFLSQTADTPINQLYTGNLSNLVDLSGVVGYALQDSKLEPGNEYIFCYKPLSNEKFGASLGVAVKRPPANKIDKATLLSGGSDAFCDLSSDFGSSREAVVTQVAVKIPNEAEEDLKPGALLSRGNNLSSGTIMPKNVVEQQRIRVTTTSVVPSFAKNLDAAQDCIGTGSGNPGYISDDTSSDTKGFETIATCLAKLGVPVNSQIQEFNLQTIFSQTQAP
;
A
#
# COMPACT_ATOMS: atom_id res chain seq x y z
N MET A 1 -92.10 -15.00 -0.59
CA MET A 1 -91.83 -13.91 0.39
C MET A 1 -91.72 -14.58 1.75
N ASN A 2 -90.75 -14.34 2.64
CA ASN A 2 -89.77 -13.28 2.74
C ASN A 2 -88.57 -13.78 3.58
N LYS A 3 -87.40 -13.17 3.35
CA LYS A 3 -86.11 -13.35 4.05
C LYS A 3 -86.22 -13.19 5.57
N TYR A 4 -85.24 -13.70 6.33
CA TYR A 4 -84.29 -12.87 7.10
C TYR A 4 -82.99 -13.63 7.42
N HIS A 5 -81.92 -12.85 7.52
CA HIS A 5 -80.50 -13.22 7.60
C HIS A 5 -79.96 -12.87 9.00
N THR A 6 -78.69 -13.28 9.26
CA THR A 6 -77.70 -12.76 10.24
C THR A 6 -77.44 -13.59 11.53
N PRO A 7 -76.32 -13.36 12.27
CA PRO A 7 -75.00 -14.02 12.07
C PRO A 7 -74.32 -14.45 13.41
N SER A 8 -73.17 -15.15 13.41
CA SER A 8 -72.15 -15.17 14.51
C SER A 8 -71.10 -16.27 14.24
N SER A 9 -69.81 -16.22 14.58
CA SER A 9 -68.92 -15.28 15.26
C SER A 9 -67.50 -15.54 14.72
N GLN A 10 -66.88 -14.57 14.03
CA GLN A 10 -65.48 -14.65 13.54
C GLN A 10 -64.52 -13.76 14.37
N ARG A 11 -64.76 -13.58 15.67
CA ARG A 11 -63.93 -12.69 16.51
C ARG A 11 -62.61 -13.31 16.99
N GLY A 12 -62.43 -14.63 16.90
CA GLY A 12 -61.19 -15.31 17.29
C GLY A 12 -60.15 -15.45 16.16
N ALA A 13 -60.62 -15.66 14.91
CA ALA A 13 -59.73 -15.88 13.77
C ALA A 13 -58.97 -14.62 13.33
N THR A 14 -59.59 -13.44 13.48
CA THR A 14 -58.96 -12.16 13.11
C THR A 14 -57.74 -11.84 13.98
N LEU A 15 -57.78 -12.15 15.28
CA LEU A 15 -56.67 -11.86 16.20
C LEU A 15 -55.45 -12.75 15.91
N LEU A 16 -55.67 -14.03 15.58
CA LEU A 16 -54.59 -14.93 15.17
C LEU A 16 -53.95 -14.51 13.83
N VAL A 17 -54.76 -14.13 12.85
CA VAL A 17 -54.25 -13.68 11.55
C VAL A 17 -53.45 -12.38 11.69
N VAL A 18 -53.93 -11.42 12.48
CA VAL A 18 -53.20 -10.17 12.75
C VAL A 18 -51.90 -10.45 13.50
N MET A 19 -51.92 -11.30 14.52
CA MET A 19 -50.70 -11.64 15.26
C MET A 19 -49.66 -12.33 14.37
N MET A 20 -50.09 -13.27 13.51
CA MET A 20 -49.20 -13.92 12.55
C MET A 20 -48.63 -12.91 11.54
N MET A 21 -49.46 -11.98 11.04
CA MET A 21 -49.01 -10.91 10.14
C MET A 21 -47.97 -10.01 10.82
N LEU A 22 -48.19 -9.63 12.09
CA LEU A 22 -47.22 -8.84 12.86
C LEU A 22 -45.89 -9.58 13.07
N ILE A 23 -45.93 -10.90 13.32
CA ILE A 23 -44.71 -11.71 13.42
C ILE A 23 -43.95 -11.74 12.09
N VAL A 24 -44.65 -11.94 10.95
CA VAL A 24 -44.00 -11.96 9.64
C VAL A 24 -43.37 -10.59 9.32
N LEU A 25 -44.10 -9.50 9.57
CA LEU A 25 -43.60 -8.15 9.34
C LEU A 25 -42.38 -7.81 10.21
N THR A 26 -42.36 -8.24 11.48
CA THR A 26 -41.20 -8.01 12.36
C THR A 26 -39.98 -8.83 11.95
N VAL A 27 -40.14 -10.08 11.54
CA VAL A 27 -39.03 -10.92 11.06
C VAL A 27 -38.43 -10.35 9.76
N VAL A 28 -39.27 -9.99 8.79
CA VAL A 28 -38.81 -9.35 7.54
C VAL A 28 -38.14 -8.00 7.83
N GLY A 29 -38.70 -7.20 8.76
CA GLY A 29 -38.12 -5.93 9.19
C GLY A 29 -36.72 -6.08 9.80
N VAL A 30 -36.53 -7.04 10.71
CA VAL A 30 -35.22 -7.29 11.35
C VAL A 30 -34.20 -7.79 10.33
N LEU A 31 -34.59 -8.68 9.41
CA LEU A 31 -33.70 -9.15 8.35
C LEU A 31 -33.29 -8.02 7.41
N ALA A 32 -34.23 -7.16 7.01
CA ALA A 32 -33.95 -5.99 6.17
C ALA A 32 -32.95 -5.03 6.85
N ILE A 33 -33.10 -4.76 8.15
CA ILE A 33 -32.16 -3.93 8.92
C ILE A 33 -30.76 -4.56 8.95
N ARG A 34 -30.67 -5.88 9.20
CA ARG A 34 -29.38 -6.59 9.21
C ARG A 34 -28.69 -6.56 7.83
N VAL A 35 -29.45 -6.77 6.76
CA VAL A 35 -28.94 -6.68 5.39
C VAL A 35 -28.50 -5.24 5.07
N ALA A 36 -29.24 -4.22 5.50
CA ALA A 36 -28.86 -2.83 5.31
C ALA A 36 -27.56 -2.48 6.05
N MET A 37 -27.40 -2.88 7.32
CA MET A 37 -26.17 -2.62 8.08
C MET A 37 -24.96 -3.37 7.50
N THR A 38 -25.15 -4.63 7.08
CA THR A 38 -24.07 -5.40 6.43
C THR A 38 -23.69 -4.81 5.08
N SER A 39 -24.66 -4.40 4.26
CA SER A 39 -24.42 -3.70 3.00
C SER A 39 -23.68 -2.38 3.21
N LEU A 40 -24.04 -1.61 4.24
CA LEU A 40 -23.36 -0.34 4.55
C LEU A 40 -21.92 -0.58 4.99
N ASN A 41 -21.68 -1.57 5.86
CA ASN A 41 -20.33 -1.94 6.29
C ASN A 41 -19.47 -2.46 5.12
N ILE A 42 -20.03 -3.27 4.23
CA ILE A 42 -19.32 -3.73 3.02
C ILE A 42 -19.03 -2.54 2.10
N SER A 43 -20.02 -1.67 1.86
CA SER A 43 -19.85 -0.47 1.05
C SER A 43 -18.78 0.47 1.62
N THR A 44 -18.79 0.73 2.93
CA THR A 44 -17.78 1.59 3.57
C THR A 44 -16.39 0.97 3.52
N ASN A 45 -16.24 -0.33 3.76
CA ASN A 45 -14.94 -1.01 3.65
C ASN A 45 -14.42 -1.02 2.20
N THR A 46 -15.30 -1.23 1.20
CA THR A 46 -14.90 -1.20 -0.21
C THR A 46 -14.56 0.22 -0.69
N GLN A 47 -15.32 1.24 -0.29
CA GLN A 47 -15.00 2.65 -0.58
C GLN A 47 -13.67 3.05 0.07
N LEU A 48 -13.45 2.66 1.33
CA LEU A 48 -12.20 2.90 2.03
C LEU A 48 -11.03 2.17 1.36
N GLY A 49 -11.22 0.93 0.92
CA GLY A 49 -10.22 0.16 0.17
C GLY A 49 -9.87 0.80 -1.17
N GLN A 50 -10.86 1.27 -1.94
CA GLN A 50 -10.61 1.99 -3.19
C GLN A 50 -9.87 3.30 -2.98
N PHE A 51 -10.27 4.06 -1.96
CA PHE A 51 -9.59 5.30 -1.58
C PHE A 51 -8.13 5.05 -1.17
N LEU A 52 -7.90 4.05 -0.30
CA LEU A 52 -6.57 3.63 0.11
C LEU A 52 -5.70 3.15 -1.07
N SER A 53 -6.30 2.44 -2.03
CA SER A 53 -5.60 2.05 -3.27
C SER A 53 -5.15 3.26 -4.06
N GLN A 54 -6.04 4.23 -4.30
CA GLN A 54 -5.68 5.43 -5.05
C GLN A 54 -4.59 6.25 -4.36
N THR A 55 -4.62 6.34 -3.02
CA THR A 55 -3.57 7.03 -2.27
C THR A 55 -2.25 6.28 -2.29
N ALA A 56 -2.28 4.94 -2.26
CA ALA A 56 -1.07 4.10 -2.35
C ALA A 56 -0.45 4.17 -3.76
N ASP A 57 -1.26 4.32 -4.80
CA ASP A 57 -0.81 4.44 -6.19
C ASP A 57 -0.18 5.82 -6.46
N THR A 58 -0.50 6.83 -5.66
CA THR A 58 -0.07 8.22 -5.93
C THR A 58 1.46 8.40 -5.89
N PRO A 59 2.20 7.93 -4.85
CA PRO A 59 3.67 7.97 -4.87
C PRO A 59 4.30 7.13 -5.99
N ILE A 60 3.69 5.99 -6.35
CA ILE A 60 4.15 5.14 -7.46
C ILE A 60 4.05 5.92 -8.78
N ASN A 61 2.93 6.61 -8.98
CA ASN A 61 2.73 7.47 -10.14
C ASN A 61 3.73 8.64 -10.18
N GLN A 62 4.08 9.23 -9.03
CA GLN A 62 5.13 10.28 -8.95
C GLN A 62 6.50 9.77 -9.39
N LEU A 63 6.84 8.51 -9.06
CA LEU A 63 8.06 7.87 -9.57
C LEU A 63 8.00 7.64 -11.09
N TYR A 64 6.83 7.31 -11.63
CA TYR A 64 6.64 7.07 -13.06
C TYR A 64 6.66 8.35 -13.91
N THR A 65 5.97 9.40 -13.48
CA THR A 65 5.83 10.67 -14.23
C THR A 65 6.84 11.73 -13.83
N GLY A 66 7.57 11.53 -12.73
CA GLY A 66 8.53 12.48 -12.19
C GLY A 66 9.78 12.65 -13.05
N ASN A 67 10.59 13.64 -12.69
CA ASN A 67 11.88 13.82 -13.34
C ASN A 67 12.85 12.72 -12.90
N LEU A 68 12.98 11.68 -13.72
CA LEU A 68 13.80 10.50 -13.42
C LEU A 68 15.23 10.88 -13.03
N SER A 69 15.86 11.84 -13.72
CA SER A 69 17.23 12.30 -13.43
C SER A 69 17.39 12.78 -11.99
N ASN A 70 16.37 13.44 -11.44
CA ASN A 70 16.39 13.92 -10.06
C ASN A 70 16.19 12.81 -9.02
N LEU A 71 15.52 11.71 -9.40
CA LEU A 71 15.27 10.58 -8.50
C LEU A 71 16.46 9.63 -8.47
N VAL A 72 17.10 9.40 -9.62
CA VAL A 72 18.28 8.51 -9.77
C VAL A 72 19.61 9.17 -9.41
N ASP A 73 19.62 10.49 -9.21
CA ASP A 73 20.75 11.21 -8.61
C ASP A 73 20.87 10.89 -7.10
N LEU A 74 22.07 11.07 -6.52
CA LEU A 74 22.34 10.81 -5.09
C LEU A 74 21.50 11.67 -4.14
N SER A 75 20.98 12.80 -4.61
CA SER A 75 20.02 13.64 -3.88
C SER A 75 18.62 13.03 -3.80
N GLY A 76 18.33 11.99 -4.59
CA GLY A 76 17.10 11.23 -4.60
C GLY A 76 17.25 9.87 -3.90
N VAL A 77 16.15 9.37 -3.35
CA VAL A 77 16.08 8.09 -2.64
C VAL A 77 16.47 6.91 -3.54
N VAL A 78 16.13 6.97 -4.83
CA VAL A 78 16.46 5.92 -5.78
C VAL A 78 17.96 5.90 -6.06
N GLY A 79 18.57 7.05 -6.36
CA GLY A 79 20.02 7.12 -6.56
C GLY A 79 20.80 6.74 -5.32
N TYR A 80 20.34 7.17 -4.15
CA TYR A 80 20.91 6.77 -2.87
C TYR A 80 20.82 5.24 -2.66
N ALA A 81 19.64 4.65 -2.87
CA ALA A 81 19.43 3.20 -2.76
C ALA A 81 20.32 2.39 -3.73
N LEU A 82 20.46 2.85 -4.98
CA LEU A 82 21.31 2.20 -5.98
C LEU A 82 22.79 2.22 -5.60
N GLN A 83 23.26 3.29 -4.97
CA GLN A 83 24.66 3.40 -4.54
C GLN A 83 24.94 2.61 -3.26
N ASP A 84 24.05 2.69 -2.28
CA ASP A 84 24.21 2.03 -0.99
C ASP A 84 24.01 0.51 -1.09
N SER A 85 23.10 0.04 -1.93
CA SER A 85 22.87 -1.39 -2.18
C SER A 85 24.07 -2.11 -2.82
N LYS A 86 25.00 -1.39 -3.46
CA LYS A 86 26.28 -1.96 -3.96
C LYS A 86 27.22 -2.35 -2.83
N LEU A 87 27.07 -1.75 -1.65
CA LEU A 87 27.85 -2.05 -0.44
C LEU A 87 27.10 -3.05 0.45
N GLU A 88 25.82 -2.78 0.71
CA GLU A 88 24.97 -3.60 1.58
C GLU A 88 23.60 -3.87 0.91
N PRO A 89 23.48 -4.98 0.16
CA PRO A 89 22.23 -5.31 -0.52
C PRO A 89 21.13 -5.78 0.45
N GLY A 90 19.87 -5.66 0.03
CA GLY A 90 18.70 -6.15 0.77
C GLY A 90 18.11 -5.15 1.78
N ASN A 91 18.74 -3.99 1.98
CA ASN A 91 18.19 -2.92 2.79
C ASN A 91 16.95 -2.25 2.14
N GLU A 92 16.06 -1.72 2.97
CA GLU A 92 14.91 -0.90 2.56
C GLU A 92 15.18 0.59 2.86
N TYR A 93 14.93 1.45 1.88
CA TYR A 93 15.10 2.89 1.98
C TYR A 93 13.73 3.53 2.09
N ILE A 94 13.36 3.89 3.32
CA ILE A 94 12.03 4.39 3.65
C ILE A 94 12.00 5.91 3.74
N PHE A 95 10.90 6.50 3.28
CA PHE A 95 10.61 7.91 3.48
C PHE A 95 9.09 8.12 3.59
N CYS A 96 8.69 9.22 4.20
CA CYS A 96 7.28 9.58 4.27
C CYS A 96 6.83 10.38 3.04
N TYR A 97 5.68 10.02 2.46
CA TYR A 97 5.08 10.81 1.39
C TYR A 97 4.30 12.00 1.95
N LYS A 98 4.90 13.18 1.92
CA LYS A 98 4.34 14.44 2.44
C LYS A 98 4.06 15.45 1.31
N PRO A 99 3.00 15.27 0.50
CA PRO A 99 2.72 16.16 -0.64
C PRO A 99 2.35 17.61 -0.25
N LEU A 100 2.02 17.84 1.02
CA LEU A 100 1.75 19.18 1.55
C LEU A 100 3.03 19.90 2.02
N SER A 101 4.14 19.19 2.17
CA SER A 101 5.42 19.80 2.51
C SER A 101 6.07 20.38 1.26
N ASN A 102 6.97 21.35 1.45
CA ASN A 102 7.81 21.87 0.36
C ASN A 102 9.00 20.95 0.04
N GLU A 103 9.02 19.74 0.60
CA GLU A 103 10.11 18.81 0.39
C GLU A 103 10.02 18.15 -0.98
N LYS A 104 11.18 17.94 -1.59
CA LYS A 104 11.27 17.18 -2.84
C LYS A 104 10.83 15.74 -2.56
N PHE A 105 9.97 15.21 -3.43
CA PHE A 105 9.57 13.80 -3.39
C PHE A 105 10.80 12.88 -3.38
N GLY A 106 10.89 12.02 -2.37
CA GLY A 106 12.00 11.07 -2.21
C GLY A 106 13.35 11.75 -2.09
N ALA A 107 13.46 12.89 -1.39
CA ALA A 107 14.76 13.49 -1.08
C ALA A 107 15.57 12.56 -0.16
N SER A 108 16.85 12.31 -0.46
CA SER A 108 17.69 11.38 0.30
C SER A 108 17.95 11.83 1.75
N LEU A 109 17.83 13.13 2.05
CA LEU A 109 18.01 13.67 3.40
C LEU A 109 16.94 13.18 4.39
N GLY A 110 15.73 12.89 3.91
CA GLY A 110 14.60 12.40 4.71
C GLY A 110 14.44 10.88 4.64
N VAL A 111 15.49 10.13 4.33
CA VAL A 111 15.44 8.68 4.16
C VAL A 111 16.00 7.97 5.39
N ALA A 112 15.34 6.89 5.80
CA ALA A 112 15.85 5.94 6.77
C ALA A 112 16.15 4.61 6.07
N VAL A 113 17.23 3.97 6.50
CA VAL A 113 17.67 2.68 5.95
C VAL A 113 17.35 1.59 6.97
N LYS A 114 16.43 0.71 6.62
CA LYS A 114 16.06 -0.46 7.41
C LYS A 114 16.74 -1.70 6.87
N ARG A 115 17.18 -2.56 7.77
CA ARG A 115 17.60 -3.92 7.47
C ARG A 115 16.51 -4.90 7.89
N PRO A 116 16.11 -5.84 7.02
CA PRO A 116 15.23 -6.92 7.41
C PRO A 116 15.76 -7.68 8.64
N PRO A 117 14.90 -8.11 9.57
CA PRO A 117 15.31 -8.87 10.74
C PRO A 117 15.80 -10.28 10.35
N ALA A 118 16.43 -10.98 11.31
CA ALA A 118 16.75 -12.39 11.13
C ALA A 118 15.53 -13.31 11.35
N ASN A 119 14.54 -12.85 12.11
CA ASN A 119 13.36 -13.63 12.48
C ASN A 119 12.09 -13.00 11.90
N LYS A 120 11.12 -13.84 11.54
CA LYS A 120 9.92 -13.45 10.78
C LYS A 120 9.00 -12.51 11.52
N ILE A 121 9.02 -12.52 12.86
CA ILE A 121 8.09 -11.76 13.70
C ILE A 121 8.72 -10.53 14.34
N ASP A 122 10.03 -10.34 14.15
CA ASP A 122 10.77 -9.23 14.76
C ASP A 122 10.62 -7.97 13.91
N LYS A 123 10.84 -6.82 14.54
CA LYS A 123 10.93 -5.53 13.83
C LYS A 123 12.25 -5.46 13.06
N ALA A 124 12.31 -4.61 12.03
CA ALA A 124 13.53 -4.35 11.28
C ALA A 124 14.64 -3.75 12.17
N THR A 125 15.85 -3.60 11.65
CA THR A 125 16.91 -2.83 12.33
C THR A 125 17.12 -1.51 11.60
N LEU A 126 17.17 -0.38 12.31
CA LEU A 126 17.55 0.89 11.71
C LEU A 126 19.07 0.96 11.56
N LEU A 127 19.56 1.18 10.35
CA LEU A 127 20.98 1.40 10.07
C LEU A 127 21.34 2.88 10.04
N SER A 128 20.45 3.69 9.45
CA SER A 128 20.63 5.13 9.27
C SER A 128 19.28 5.83 9.17
N GLY A 129 19.26 7.14 9.40
CA GLY A 129 18.07 7.99 9.34
C GLY A 129 17.47 8.36 10.70
N GLY A 130 16.68 9.43 10.71
CA GLY A 130 15.99 9.95 11.89
C GLY A 130 14.50 9.61 11.90
N SER A 131 13.81 10.10 12.92
CA SER A 131 12.34 9.99 13.04
C SER A 131 11.61 10.58 11.83
N ASP A 132 12.16 11.62 11.22
CA ASP A 132 11.51 12.39 10.14
C ASP A 132 11.36 11.59 8.84
N ALA A 133 12.12 10.50 8.69
CA ALA A 133 11.99 9.58 7.57
C ALA A 133 10.75 8.67 7.67
N PHE A 134 10.27 8.47 8.90
CA PHE A 134 9.04 7.74 9.15
C PHE A 134 7.86 8.71 9.07
N CYS A 135 6.69 8.20 8.68
CA CYS A 135 5.50 9.03 8.77
C CYS A 135 5.00 9.11 10.20
N ASP A 136 4.60 10.29 10.65
CA ASP A 136 3.80 10.47 11.85
C ASP A 136 2.32 10.31 11.51
N LEU A 137 1.68 9.28 12.07
CA LEU A 137 0.27 8.97 11.85
C LEU A 137 -0.68 10.06 12.36
N SER A 138 -0.19 11.01 13.18
CA SER A 138 -0.97 12.11 13.72
C SER A 138 -0.89 13.41 12.91
N SER A 139 0.07 13.53 11.98
CA SER A 139 0.36 14.82 11.34
C SER A 139 0.76 14.74 9.85
N ASP A 140 1.34 13.63 9.38
CA ASP A 140 1.88 13.51 8.01
C ASP A 140 0.83 13.06 6.98
N PHE A 141 -0.34 13.69 7.02
CA PHE A 141 -1.43 13.35 6.12
C PHE A 141 -1.12 13.76 4.67
N GLY A 142 -1.45 12.88 3.73
CA GLY A 142 -1.28 13.12 2.30
C GLY A 142 -2.20 14.21 1.71
N SER A 143 -3.10 14.78 2.51
CA SER A 143 -4.00 15.86 2.11
C SER A 143 -4.54 16.62 3.31
N SER A 144 -5.07 17.83 3.08
CA SER A 144 -5.71 18.64 4.12
C SER A 144 -6.99 18.03 4.70
N ARG A 145 -7.46 16.90 4.17
CA ARG A 145 -8.58 16.14 4.74
C ARG A 145 -8.16 15.21 5.87
N GLU A 146 -6.86 15.12 6.14
CA GLU A 146 -6.28 14.40 7.29
C GLU A 146 -6.77 12.95 7.43
N ALA A 147 -6.91 12.28 6.28
CA ALA A 147 -7.55 10.96 6.21
C ALA A 147 -6.53 9.82 6.08
N VAL A 148 -5.47 10.02 5.29
CA VAL A 148 -4.54 8.94 4.93
C VAL A 148 -3.10 9.42 5.08
N VAL A 149 -2.28 8.55 5.64
CA VAL A 149 -0.83 8.70 5.70
C VAL A 149 -0.23 7.60 4.81
N THR A 150 0.81 7.92 4.03
CA THR A 150 1.43 6.96 3.11
C THR A 150 2.93 6.92 3.30
N GLN A 151 3.44 5.75 3.72
CA GLN A 151 4.86 5.49 3.81
C GLN A 151 5.35 4.79 2.53
N VAL A 152 6.53 5.18 2.05
CA VAL A 152 7.12 4.64 0.84
C VAL A 152 8.44 3.98 1.18
N ALA A 153 8.67 2.79 0.64
CA ALA A 153 9.92 2.06 0.74
C ALA A 153 10.46 1.77 -0.64
N VAL A 154 11.75 2.01 -0.85
CA VAL A 154 12.49 1.60 -2.04
C VAL A 154 13.40 0.47 -1.64
N LYS A 155 13.39 -0.63 -2.40
CA LYS A 155 14.31 -1.76 -2.24
C LYS A 155 14.93 -2.05 -3.60
N ILE A 156 16.22 -2.39 -3.61
CA ILE A 156 16.90 -2.91 -4.80
C ILE A 156 16.90 -4.43 -4.68
N PRO A 157 16.06 -5.16 -5.44
CA PRO A 157 16.05 -6.61 -5.39
C PRO A 157 17.40 -7.15 -5.87
N ASN A 158 18.00 -8.02 -5.06
CA ASN A 158 19.27 -8.68 -5.35
C ASN A 158 19.06 -10.13 -5.86
N GLU A 159 17.82 -10.60 -5.85
CA GLU A 159 17.44 -11.92 -6.35
C GLU A 159 17.27 -11.90 -7.87
N ALA A 160 17.70 -12.98 -8.52
CA ALA A 160 17.39 -13.21 -9.91
C ALA A 160 15.89 -13.52 -10.04
N GLU A 161 15.20 -12.87 -10.97
CA GLU A 161 13.84 -13.29 -11.30
C GLU A 161 13.89 -14.66 -11.99
N GLU A 162 13.42 -15.70 -11.32
CA GLU A 162 13.47 -17.07 -11.83
C GLU A 162 12.50 -17.34 -13.00
N ASP A 163 11.65 -16.38 -13.38
CA ASP A 163 10.59 -16.55 -14.40
C ASP A 163 10.57 -15.46 -15.49
N LEU A 164 11.70 -14.78 -15.72
CA LEU A 164 11.80 -13.82 -16.82
C LEU A 164 11.76 -14.54 -18.16
N LYS A 165 10.69 -14.29 -18.92
CA LYS A 165 10.65 -14.65 -20.34
C LYS A 165 11.87 -14.05 -21.07
N PRO A 166 12.46 -14.76 -22.05
CA PRO A 166 13.53 -14.21 -22.87
C PRO A 166 13.16 -12.83 -23.39
N GLY A 167 13.98 -11.83 -23.06
CA GLY A 167 13.77 -10.43 -23.44
C GLY A 167 12.96 -9.57 -22.48
N ALA A 168 12.49 -10.09 -21.33
CA ALA A 168 11.71 -9.33 -20.36
C ALA A 168 12.47 -8.16 -19.70
N LEU A 169 13.80 -8.20 -19.69
CA LEU A 169 14.66 -7.11 -19.22
C LEU A 169 15.18 -6.22 -20.35
N LEU A 170 14.84 -6.50 -21.61
CA LEU A 170 15.31 -5.67 -22.71
C LEU A 170 14.67 -4.29 -22.64
N SER A 171 15.42 -3.30 -23.13
CA SER A 171 14.86 -1.97 -23.34
C SER A 171 13.64 -2.06 -24.27
N ARG A 172 12.66 -1.17 -24.09
CA ARG A 172 11.51 -1.11 -25.00
C ARG A 172 11.91 -0.28 -26.22
N GLY A 173 11.62 -0.78 -27.42
CA GLY A 173 11.91 -0.08 -28.69
C GLY A 173 13.10 -0.62 -29.49
N ASN A 174 13.75 -1.69 -29.02
CA ASN A 174 14.91 -2.31 -29.67
C ASN A 174 14.48 -3.57 -30.42
N ASN A 175 14.88 -3.65 -31.69
CA ASN A 175 14.60 -4.78 -32.55
C ASN A 175 15.75 -5.80 -32.51
N LEU A 176 15.54 -6.94 -31.83
CA LEU A 176 16.50 -8.05 -31.81
C LEU A 176 16.68 -8.72 -33.18
N SER A 177 15.69 -8.64 -34.08
CA SER A 177 15.78 -9.21 -35.43
C SER A 177 16.79 -8.49 -36.31
N SER A 178 17.28 -7.31 -35.90
CA SER A 178 18.29 -6.54 -36.65
C SER A 178 19.74 -6.86 -36.23
N GLY A 179 19.97 -7.88 -35.40
CA GLY A 179 21.32 -8.26 -34.97
C GLY A 179 22.03 -7.24 -34.07
N THR A 180 21.33 -6.18 -33.67
CA THR A 180 21.77 -5.30 -32.57
C THR A 180 21.67 -6.08 -31.27
N ILE A 181 22.76 -6.76 -30.94
CA ILE A 181 23.31 -6.89 -29.58
C ILE A 181 22.88 -5.65 -28.79
N MET A 182 22.39 -5.84 -27.54
CA MET A 182 22.09 -4.82 -26.53
C MET A 182 22.51 -3.42 -26.97
N PRO A 183 21.61 -2.40 -27.06
CA PRO A 183 21.95 -1.10 -27.65
C PRO A 183 23.33 -0.71 -27.15
N LYS A 184 24.29 -0.42 -28.04
CA LYS A 184 25.74 -0.29 -27.74
C LYS A 184 26.10 0.60 -26.53
N ASN A 185 25.11 1.31 -26.00
CA ASN A 185 25.21 2.30 -24.96
C ASN A 185 24.42 1.94 -23.68
N VAL A 186 23.80 0.75 -23.58
CA VAL A 186 23.19 0.25 -22.33
C VAL A 186 24.29 -0.35 -21.48
N VAL A 187 24.62 0.31 -20.37
CA VAL A 187 25.75 -0.07 -19.50
C VAL A 187 25.34 -0.72 -18.19
N GLU A 188 24.12 -0.45 -17.71
CA GLU A 188 23.63 -0.97 -16.44
C GLU A 188 22.11 -1.13 -16.51
N GLN A 189 21.61 -2.25 -16.00
CA GLN A 189 20.19 -2.50 -15.79
C GLN A 189 19.99 -2.82 -14.32
N GLN A 190 19.18 -2.03 -13.62
CA GLN A 190 18.91 -2.22 -12.20
C GLN A 190 17.41 -2.31 -11.96
N ARG A 191 17.02 -3.30 -11.16
CA ARG A 191 15.65 -3.44 -10.69
C ARG A 191 15.44 -2.60 -9.46
N ILE A 192 14.29 -1.95 -9.40
CA ILE A 192 13.85 -1.19 -8.23
C ILE A 192 12.46 -1.65 -7.88
N ARG A 193 12.27 -2.09 -6.63
CA ARG A 193 10.97 -2.37 -6.07
C ARG A 193 10.58 -1.19 -5.18
N VAL A 194 9.38 -0.68 -5.39
CA VAL A 194 8.80 0.37 -4.58
C VAL A 194 7.52 -0.16 -3.94
N THR A 195 7.49 -0.07 -2.62
CA THR A 195 6.37 -0.49 -1.81
C THR A 195 5.76 0.73 -1.15
N THR A 196 4.49 1.00 -1.43
CA THR A 196 3.73 2.09 -0.82
C THR A 196 2.71 1.51 0.15
N THR A 197 2.72 1.97 1.39
CA THR A 197 1.76 1.54 2.41
C THR A 197 0.92 2.75 2.83
N SER A 198 -0.34 2.76 2.41
CA SER A 198 -1.33 3.76 2.82
C SER A 198 -2.13 3.24 4.01
N VAL A 199 -2.29 4.08 5.03
CA VAL A 199 -2.97 3.78 6.28
C VAL A 199 -3.99 4.88 6.61
N VAL A 200 -5.13 4.49 7.20
CA VAL A 200 -6.13 5.44 7.74
C VAL A 200 -6.02 5.45 9.27
N PRO A 201 -5.29 6.40 9.87
CA PRO A 201 -4.98 6.38 11.29
C PRO A 201 -6.20 6.56 12.20
N SER A 202 -7.25 7.22 11.73
CA SER A 202 -8.46 7.51 12.51
C SER A 202 -9.25 6.27 12.94
N PHE A 203 -8.98 5.11 12.34
CA PHE A 203 -9.56 3.82 12.72
C PHE A 203 -8.71 3.07 13.76
N ALA A 204 -7.51 3.56 14.08
CA ALA A 204 -6.66 2.98 15.10
C ALA A 204 -7.25 3.21 16.49
N LYS A 205 -7.55 2.11 17.20
CA LYS A 205 -7.96 2.16 18.61
C LYS A 205 -6.82 2.63 19.51
N ASN A 206 -5.59 2.32 19.14
CA ASN A 206 -4.37 2.74 19.79
C ASN A 206 -3.42 3.25 18.69
N LEU A 207 -3.26 4.57 18.62
CA LEU A 207 -2.44 5.22 17.60
C LEU A 207 -0.96 4.88 17.77
N ASP A 208 -0.46 4.78 19.01
CA ASP A 208 0.94 4.42 19.30
C ASP A 208 1.25 3.01 18.82
N ALA A 209 0.34 2.05 19.01
CA ALA A 209 0.52 0.69 18.50
C ALA A 209 0.52 0.64 16.96
N ALA A 210 -0.28 1.49 16.30
CA ALA A 210 -0.25 1.61 14.84
C ALA A 210 1.04 2.29 14.35
N GLN A 211 1.50 3.31 15.07
CA GLN A 211 2.77 3.99 14.81
C GLN A 211 3.95 3.02 14.97
N ASP A 212 3.88 2.12 15.95
CA ASP A 212 4.86 1.05 16.17
C ASP A 212 4.99 0.08 15.00
N CYS A 213 3.95 -0.07 14.17
CA CYS A 213 4.02 -0.90 12.98
C CYS A 213 4.90 -0.26 11.89
N ILE A 214 4.76 1.04 11.67
CA ILE A 214 5.47 1.77 10.60
C ILE A 214 6.86 2.26 11.05
N GLY A 215 7.02 2.52 12.34
CA GLY A 215 8.25 2.96 13.02
C GLY A 215 8.26 4.46 13.40
N THR A 216 9.15 4.83 14.32
CA THR A 216 9.37 6.21 14.82
C THR A 216 10.84 6.62 14.86
N GLY A 217 11.76 5.76 14.42
CA GLY A 217 13.20 6.01 14.48
C GLY A 217 13.99 4.85 15.09
N SER A 218 15.16 5.13 15.67
CA SER A 218 16.12 4.12 16.12
C SER A 218 15.63 3.24 17.27
N GLY A 219 14.82 3.79 18.17
CA GLY A 219 14.21 3.02 19.26
C GLY A 219 13.07 2.10 18.80
N ASN A 220 12.54 2.32 17.60
CA ASN A 220 11.40 1.60 17.06
C ASN A 220 11.35 1.72 15.53
N PRO A 221 12.11 0.89 14.81
CA PRO A 221 12.20 0.93 13.35
C PRO A 221 10.96 0.39 12.62
N GLY A 222 9.97 -0.13 13.34
CA GLY A 222 8.79 -0.78 12.74
C GLY A 222 9.13 -2.07 11.99
N TYR A 223 8.14 -2.59 11.27
CA TYR A 223 8.27 -3.80 10.45
C TYR A 223 8.81 -3.48 9.04
N ILE A 224 9.17 -4.53 8.31
CA ILE A 224 9.55 -4.42 6.89
C ILE A 224 8.34 -4.08 6.03
N SER A 225 8.59 -3.50 4.86
CA SER A 225 7.52 -2.96 4.02
C SER A 225 6.79 -4.04 3.23
N ASP A 226 7.52 -5.05 2.76
CA ASP A 226 6.97 -6.21 2.06
C ASP A 226 7.78 -7.50 2.30
N ASP A 227 7.13 -8.64 2.07
CA ASP A 227 7.69 -9.99 2.19
C ASP A 227 7.83 -10.69 0.84
N THR A 228 7.98 -9.91 -0.26
CA THR A 228 7.99 -10.49 -1.61
C THR A 228 9.32 -11.12 -1.99
N SER A 229 10.41 -10.72 -1.33
CA SER A 229 11.70 -11.36 -1.55
C SER A 229 11.78 -12.75 -0.93
N SER A 230 12.56 -13.62 -1.55
CA SER A 230 12.79 -14.99 -1.13
C SER A 230 13.28 -15.12 0.32
N ASP A 231 14.11 -14.18 0.77
CA ASP A 231 14.68 -14.11 2.12
C ASP A 231 13.70 -13.56 3.17
N THR A 232 12.80 -12.65 2.78
CA THR A 232 11.79 -12.04 3.67
C THR A 232 10.43 -12.71 3.60
N LYS A 233 10.28 -13.81 2.85
CA LYS A 233 8.98 -14.46 2.61
C LYS A 233 8.26 -14.90 3.89
N GLY A 234 7.04 -14.40 4.07
CA GLY A 234 6.19 -14.66 5.22
C GLY A 234 6.63 -13.97 6.51
N PHE A 235 7.45 -12.93 6.40
CA PHE A 235 7.78 -12.06 7.52
C PHE A 235 6.60 -11.14 7.81
N GLU A 236 6.52 -10.68 9.05
CA GLU A 236 5.56 -9.67 9.44
C GLU A 236 5.91 -8.33 8.80
N THR A 237 5.00 -7.83 7.97
CA THR A 237 5.11 -6.54 7.28
C THR A 237 4.30 -5.47 8.01
N ILE A 238 4.58 -4.21 7.69
CA ILE A 238 3.79 -3.06 8.15
C ILE A 238 2.29 -3.30 7.94
N ALA A 239 1.89 -3.74 6.74
CA ALA A 239 0.50 -3.98 6.40
C ALA A 239 -0.12 -5.09 7.27
N THR A 240 0.60 -6.18 7.51
CA THR A 240 0.10 -7.26 8.38
C THR A 240 -0.03 -6.83 9.84
N CYS A 241 0.91 -6.04 10.36
CA CYS A 241 0.84 -5.47 11.71
C CYS A 241 -0.38 -4.55 11.88
N LEU A 242 -0.58 -3.61 10.94
CA LEU A 242 -1.72 -2.69 10.96
C LEU A 242 -3.07 -3.43 10.82
N ALA A 243 -3.13 -4.44 9.94
CA ALA A 243 -4.33 -5.26 9.77
C ALA A 243 -4.69 -6.04 11.04
N LYS A 244 -3.71 -6.59 11.78
CA LYS A 244 -3.93 -7.26 13.08
C LYS A 244 -4.53 -6.33 14.13
N LEU A 245 -4.17 -5.04 14.08
CA LEU A 245 -4.72 -4.00 14.94
C LEU A 245 -6.11 -3.51 14.49
N GLY A 246 -6.62 -3.99 13.35
CA GLY A 246 -7.88 -3.56 12.76
C GLY A 246 -7.80 -2.18 12.09
N VAL A 247 -6.59 -1.71 11.79
CA VAL A 247 -6.37 -0.44 11.08
C VAL A 247 -6.46 -0.70 9.57
N PRO A 248 -7.36 0.00 8.85
CA PRO A 248 -7.44 -0.07 7.40
C PRO A 248 -6.11 0.35 6.78
N VAL A 249 -5.54 -0.56 5.99
CA VAL A 249 -4.25 -0.40 5.33
C VAL A 249 -4.32 -1.01 3.94
N ASN A 250 -3.62 -0.40 2.99
CA ASN A 250 -3.36 -0.99 1.70
C ASN A 250 -1.88 -0.84 1.38
N SER A 251 -1.25 -1.95 0.98
CA SER A 251 0.15 -1.96 0.54
C SER A 251 0.20 -2.38 -0.93
N GLN A 252 0.87 -1.57 -1.74
CA GLN A 252 1.06 -1.83 -3.15
C GLN A 252 2.55 -1.93 -3.45
N ILE A 253 2.90 -2.86 -4.32
CA ILE A 253 4.27 -3.16 -4.68
C ILE A 253 4.38 -3.04 -6.19
N GLN A 254 5.30 -2.20 -6.64
CA GLN A 254 5.59 -2.02 -8.05
C GLN A 254 7.09 -2.14 -8.29
N GLU A 255 7.46 -2.94 -9.29
CA GLU A 255 8.83 -3.04 -9.75
C GLU A 255 9.07 -2.27 -11.04
N PHE A 256 10.25 -1.68 -11.13
CA PHE A 256 10.73 -0.88 -12.25
C PHE A 256 12.09 -1.40 -12.71
N ASN A 257 12.29 -1.45 -14.02
CA ASN A 257 13.59 -1.71 -14.63
C ASN A 257 14.19 -0.38 -15.06
N LEU A 258 15.22 0.07 -14.34
CA LEU A 258 16.02 1.22 -14.76
C LEU A 258 17.10 0.78 -15.74
N GLN A 259 17.31 1.60 -16.77
CA GLN A 259 18.29 1.36 -17.80
C GLN A 259 19.04 2.66 -18.09
N THR A 260 20.36 2.61 -17.99
CA THR A 260 21.21 3.75 -18.34
C THR A 260 21.64 3.62 -19.79
N ILE A 261 21.28 4.61 -20.61
CA ILE A 261 21.63 4.67 -22.03
C ILE A 261 22.53 5.89 -22.25
N PHE A 262 23.77 5.67 -22.68
CA PHE A 262 24.61 6.79 -23.13
C PHE A 262 24.16 7.26 -24.53
N SER A 263 23.93 8.56 -24.68
CA SER A 263 23.74 9.17 -26.00
C SER A 263 24.97 10.02 -26.28
N GLN A 264 25.68 9.74 -27.38
CA GLN A 264 26.81 10.55 -27.80
C GLN A 264 26.29 11.89 -28.34
N THR A 265 26.49 12.97 -27.59
CA THR A 265 26.01 14.32 -27.95
C THR A 265 27.05 15.14 -28.73
N GLN A 266 28.30 14.67 -28.82
CA GLN A 266 29.35 15.27 -29.65
C GLN A 266 30.38 14.23 -30.09
N ALA A 267 30.91 14.38 -31.31
CA ALA A 267 31.96 13.53 -31.85
C ALA A 267 33.27 13.68 -31.03
N PRO A 268 34.08 12.63 -30.90
CA PRO A 268 35.34 12.67 -30.16
C PRO A 268 36.34 13.67 -30.73
#